data_AF-M3CYQ6-F1
#
_entry.id   AF-M3CYQ6-F1
#
_cell.length_a   1.000
_cell.length_b   1.000
_cell.length_c   1.000
_cell.angle_alpha   90.00
_cell.angle_beta   90.00
_cell.angle_gamma   90.00
#
_symmetry.space_group_name_H-M   'P 1'
#
loop_
_entity.id
_entity.type
_entity.pdbx_description
1 polymer ?
#
loop_
_entity_poly.entity_id
_entity_poly.type
_entity_poly.pdbx_seq_one_letter_code
_entity_poly.pdbx_strand_id
1 'polypeptide(L)'
;MSSSSSSSSSNSNSHGSCSTGSTGSSQGGSYEVTSSGTNSQGNHYCSRDYGSSASNSYHYSNSNGSYYYSNPNGSTYYNNGAGGARYNPPSGRK
;
A
#
# COMPACT_ATOMS: atom_id res chain seq x y z
N MET A 1 -1.50 16.54 43.00
CA MET A 1 -0.92 15.63 41.99
C MET A 1 -2.06 15.25 41.05
N SER A 2 -2.24 15.98 39.96
CA SER A 2 -3.33 15.70 39.01
C SER A 2 -2.70 15.16 37.74
N SER A 3 -2.80 13.83 37.59
CA SER A 3 -2.38 13.10 36.40
C SER A 3 -3.30 13.46 35.24
N SER A 4 -2.86 14.36 34.36
CA SER A 4 -3.35 14.38 32.99
C SER A 4 -2.47 13.44 32.19
N SER A 5 -2.86 12.16 32.16
CA SER A 5 -2.47 11.26 31.08
C SER A 5 -3.10 11.81 29.82
N SER A 6 -2.38 12.70 29.13
CA SER A 6 -2.64 12.93 27.72
C SER A 6 -2.38 11.60 27.05
N SER A 7 -3.44 10.83 26.82
CA SER A 7 -3.45 9.79 25.80
C SER A 7 -2.74 10.38 24.61
N SER A 8 -1.55 9.87 24.30
CA SER A 8 -1.07 9.88 22.95
C SER A 8 -2.24 9.36 22.14
N SER A 9 -2.98 10.27 21.51
CA SER A 9 -3.61 9.94 20.25
C SER A 9 -2.43 9.49 19.41
N SER A 10 -2.18 8.19 19.44
CA SER A 10 -1.60 7.44 18.36
C SER A 10 -2.42 7.87 17.16
N ASN A 11 -2.03 8.99 16.55
CA ASN A 11 -2.30 9.25 15.17
C ASN A 11 -1.40 8.27 14.42
N SER A 12 -1.64 6.98 14.65
CA SER A 12 -1.33 5.90 13.76
C SER A 12 -2.20 6.15 12.55
N ASN A 13 -1.78 7.17 11.77
CA ASN A 13 -1.96 7.19 10.34
C ASN A 13 -1.17 5.98 9.86
N SER A 14 -1.74 4.80 10.11
CA SER A 14 -1.22 3.50 9.75
C SER A 14 -1.39 3.43 8.24
N HIS A 15 -0.50 4.12 7.54
CA HIS A 15 -0.33 3.96 6.11
C HIS A 15 0.41 2.63 5.87
N GLY A 16 -0.09 1.54 6.47
CA GLY A 16 0.42 0.19 6.37
C GLY A 16 1.93 0.10 6.58
N SER A 17 2.37 -0.14 7.82
CA SER A 17 3.73 -0.54 8.13
C SER A 17 4.05 -1.85 7.41
N CYS A 18 4.41 -1.77 6.14
CA CYS A 18 4.86 -2.92 5.41
C CYS A 18 6.36 -3.00 5.60
N SER A 19 6.77 -3.94 6.43
CA SER A 19 8.17 -4.26 6.66
C SER A 19 8.57 -5.34 5.67
N THR A 20 9.67 -5.13 4.95
CA THR A 20 10.21 -6.13 4.02
C THR A 20 10.47 -7.45 4.77
N GLY A 21 10.06 -8.57 4.18
CA GLY A 21 10.15 -9.90 4.79
C GLY A 21 9.04 -10.22 5.80
N SER A 22 8.06 -9.34 6.00
CA SER A 22 6.89 -9.63 6.82
C SER A 22 5.78 -10.28 6.02
N THR A 23 5.25 -11.39 6.52
CA THR A 23 4.01 -11.99 6.02
C THR A 23 2.83 -11.21 6.59
N GLY A 24 2.06 -10.56 5.73
CA GLY A 24 0.84 -9.84 6.09
C GLY A 24 -0.40 -10.67 5.74
N SER A 25 -1.40 -10.66 6.61
CA SER A 25 -2.74 -11.14 6.28
C SER A 25 -3.65 -9.95 5.99
N SER A 26 -4.27 -9.93 4.82
CA SER A 26 -5.30 -8.96 4.45
C SER A 26 -6.58 -9.68 4.06
N GLN A 27 -7.69 -8.96 3.97
CA GLN A 27 -9.01 -9.50 3.55
C GLN A 27 -9.00 -10.27 2.21
N GLY A 28 -7.92 -10.20 1.42
CA GLY A 28 -7.71 -10.96 0.19
C GLY A 28 -6.71 -12.13 0.28
N GLY A 29 -6.21 -12.49 1.46
CA GLY A 29 -5.28 -13.60 1.68
C GLY A 29 -3.96 -13.22 2.36
N SER A 30 -3.09 -14.21 2.49
CA SER A 30 -1.71 -14.05 2.97
C SER A 30 -0.82 -13.55 1.82
N TYR A 31 0.04 -12.59 2.12
CA TYR A 31 1.07 -12.12 1.20
C TYR A 31 2.39 -11.91 1.94
N GLU A 32 3.49 -11.99 1.21
CA GLU A 32 4.81 -11.61 1.69
C GLU A 32 5.18 -10.24 1.16
N VAL A 33 5.61 -9.34 2.03
CA VAL A 33 6.16 -8.05 1.60
C VAL A 33 7.57 -8.30 1.08
N THR A 34 7.73 -8.33 -0.24
CA THR A 34 9.04 -8.59 -0.87
C THR A 34 9.95 -7.36 -0.84
N SER A 35 9.37 -6.16 -0.85
CA SER A 35 10.12 -4.92 -0.77
C SER A 35 9.23 -3.80 -0.27
N SER A 36 9.80 -2.94 0.58
CA SER A 36 9.16 -1.72 1.00
C SER A 36 10.19 -0.64 1.25
N GLY A 37 9.76 0.61 1.15
CA GLY A 37 10.63 1.73 1.44
C GLY A 37 9.94 3.06 1.34
N THR A 38 10.64 4.07 1.81
CA THR A 38 10.24 5.48 1.70
C THR A 38 11.39 6.22 1.05
N ASN A 39 11.12 6.96 -0.03
CA ASN A 39 12.14 7.78 -0.66
C ASN A 39 12.31 9.11 0.10
N SER A 40 13.36 9.88 -0.21
CA SER A 40 13.64 11.17 0.45
C SER A 40 12.54 12.24 0.25
N GLN A 41 11.60 12.02 -0.66
CA GLN A 41 10.45 12.89 -0.88
C GLN A 41 9.23 12.50 -0.02
N GLY A 42 9.35 11.44 0.79
CA GLY A 42 8.30 10.90 1.64
C GLY A 42 7.35 9.93 0.92
N ASN A 43 7.61 9.58 -0.34
CA ASN A 43 6.79 8.61 -1.06
C ASN A 43 7.08 7.20 -0.54
N HIS A 44 6.04 6.49 -0.13
CA HIS A 44 6.10 5.13 0.37
C HIS A 44 5.74 4.14 -0.72
N TYR A 45 6.47 3.04 -0.79
CA TYR A 45 6.17 1.95 -1.70
C TYR A 45 6.25 0.60 -1.02
N CYS A 46 5.45 -0.33 -1.53
CA CYS A 46 5.27 -1.64 -0.96
C CYS A 46 4.95 -2.68 -2.03
N SER A 47 5.91 -3.54 -2.31
CA SER A 47 5.76 -4.74 -3.13
C SER A 47 5.31 -5.91 -2.25
N ARG A 48 4.28 -6.61 -2.69
CA ARG A 48 3.67 -7.75 -2.02
C ARG A 48 3.54 -8.91 -2.99
N ASP A 49 3.90 -10.09 -2.53
CA ASP A 49 3.83 -11.35 -3.27
C ASP A 49 2.76 -12.23 -2.62
N TYR A 50 1.73 -12.56 -3.39
CA TYR A 50 0.62 -13.41 -2.93
C TYR A 50 0.88 -14.90 -3.27
N GLY A 51 2.11 -15.23 -3.68
CA GLY A 51 2.55 -16.57 -4.06
C GLY A 51 2.59 -16.80 -5.57
N SER A 52 3.14 -17.96 -5.96
CA SER A 52 3.50 -18.30 -7.35
C SER A 52 2.35 -18.29 -8.38
N SER A 53 1.09 -18.19 -7.94
CA SER A 53 -0.11 -18.13 -8.81
C SER A 53 -0.72 -16.73 -8.93
N ALA A 54 -0.16 -15.73 -8.25
CA ALA A 54 -0.68 -14.36 -8.22
C ALA A 54 0.39 -13.37 -8.71
N SER A 55 0.00 -12.39 -9.52
CA SER A 55 0.94 -11.34 -9.93
C SER A 55 1.33 -10.50 -8.71
N ASN A 56 2.58 -10.02 -8.69
CA ASN A 56 3.07 -9.15 -7.63
C ASN A 56 2.15 -7.94 -7.47
N SER A 57 1.58 -7.80 -6.28
CA SER A 57 0.79 -6.63 -5.94
C SER A 57 1.73 -5.52 -5.51
N TYR A 58 1.43 -4.29 -5.92
CA TYR A 58 2.29 -3.15 -5.64
C TYR A 58 1.44 -2.01 -5.13
N HIS A 59 1.85 -1.41 -4.02
CA HIS A 59 1.22 -0.23 -3.48
C HIS A 59 2.22 0.90 -3.44
N TYR A 60 1.85 2.05 -3.99
CA TYR A 60 2.66 3.25 -4.01
C TYR A 60 1.83 4.40 -3.49
N SER A 61 2.35 5.15 -2.53
CA SER A 61 1.70 6.34 -1.98
C SER A 61 2.69 7.49 -2.07
N ASN A 62 2.25 8.58 -2.69
CA ASN A 62 3.03 9.79 -2.77
C ASN A 62 2.62 10.77 -1.67
N SER A 63 3.55 11.61 -1.27
CA SER A 63 3.33 12.67 -0.28
C SER A 63 2.28 13.70 -0.72
N ASN A 64 2.03 13.82 -2.03
CA ASN A 64 0.99 14.68 -2.60
C ASN A 64 -0.43 14.07 -2.50
N GLY A 65 -0.59 12.91 -1.86
CA GLY A 65 -1.87 12.20 -1.72
C GLY A 65 -2.25 11.32 -2.92
N SER A 66 -1.49 11.36 -4.02
CA SER A 66 -1.66 10.41 -5.13
C SER A 66 -1.21 9.02 -4.70
N TYR A 67 -1.91 7.98 -5.17
CA TYR A 67 -1.55 6.61 -4.85
C TYR A 67 -1.81 5.69 -6.04
N TYR A 68 -1.10 4.58 -6.06
CA TYR A 68 -1.17 3.58 -7.10
C TYR A 68 -1.25 2.18 -6.47
N TYR A 69 -2.18 1.39 -6.97
CA TYR A 69 -2.34 -0.02 -6.65
C TYR A 69 -2.14 -0.83 -7.93
N SER A 70 -1.24 -1.81 -7.89
CA SER A 70 -1.18 -2.91 -8.83
C SER A 70 -1.74 -4.13 -8.14
N ASN A 71 -2.79 -4.70 -8.70
CA ASN A 71 -3.49 -5.84 -8.15
C ASN A 71 -2.93 -7.13 -8.74
N PRO A 72 -3.08 -8.27 -8.04
CA PRO A 72 -2.48 -9.53 -8.47
C PRO A 72 -3.13 -10.12 -9.72
N ASN A 73 -4.36 -9.69 -10.02
CA ASN A 73 -5.06 -10.00 -11.27
C ASN A 73 -4.48 -9.24 -12.49
N GLY A 74 -3.49 -8.36 -12.29
CA GLY A 74 -2.90 -7.51 -13.33
C GLY A 74 -3.62 -6.18 -13.56
N SER A 75 -4.76 -5.95 -12.88
CA SER A 75 -5.42 -4.64 -12.92
C SER A 75 -4.61 -3.63 -12.11
N THR A 76 -4.72 -2.36 -12.49
CA THR A 76 -4.06 -1.28 -11.79
C THR A 76 -5.06 -0.17 -11.51
N TYR A 77 -4.84 0.55 -10.42
CA TYR A 77 -5.65 1.67 -10.03
C TYR A 77 -4.73 2.81 -9.65
N TYR A 78 -4.89 3.94 -10.31
CA TYR A 78 -4.10 5.15 -10.10
C TYR A 78 -5.01 6.28 -9.64
N ASN A 79 -4.73 6.88 -8.50
CA ASN A 79 -5.37 8.10 -8.03
C ASN A 79 -4.35 9.23 -8.04
N ASN A 80 -4.71 10.37 -8.61
CA ASN A 80 -3.82 11.53 -8.75
C ASN A 80 -3.77 12.45 -7.52
N GLY A 81 -4.51 12.14 -6.44
CA GLY A 81 -4.59 12.96 -5.22
C GLY A 81 -5.41 14.24 -5.37
N ALA A 82 -5.91 14.53 -6.56
CA ALA A 82 -6.67 15.75 -6.89
C ALA A 82 -8.15 15.44 -7.21
N GLY A 83 -8.65 14.28 -6.78
CA GLY A 83 -10.01 13.81 -7.04
C GLY A 83 -10.19 13.03 -8.35
N GLY A 84 -9.11 12.81 -9.11
CA GLY A 84 -9.11 11.98 -10.32
C GLY A 84 -8.57 10.58 -10.04
N ALA A 85 -9.32 9.55 -10.44
CA ALA A 85 -8.85 8.18 -10.40
C ALA A 85 -9.02 7.48 -11.75
N ARG A 86 -8.08 6.61 -12.07
CA ARG A 86 -8.05 5.81 -13.28
C ARG A 86 -7.90 4.35 -12.89
N TYR A 87 -8.93 3.57 -13.19
CA TYR A 87 -8.86 2.12 -13.13
C TYR A 87 -8.46 1.58 -14.50
N ASN A 88 -7.38 0.80 -14.52
CA ASN A 88 -6.87 0.12 -15.69
C ASN A 88 -7.11 -1.39 -15.49
N PRO A 89 -8.05 -2.00 -16.23
CA PRO A 89 -8.27 -3.43 -16.17
C PRO A 89 -7.00 -4.19 -16.60
N PRO A 90 -6.84 -5.46 -16.20
CA PRO A 90 -5.66 -6.21 -16.59
C PRO A 90 -5.59 -6.33 -18.11
N SER A 91 -4.40 -6.18 -18.67
CA SER A 91 -4.14 -6.31 -20.12
C SER A 91 -4.43 -7.75 -20.56
N GLY A 92 -5.71 -8.01 -20.86
CA GLY A 92 -6.23 -9.32 -21.16
C GLY A 92 -7.47 -9.22 -22.05
N ARG A 93 -7.37 -8.47 -23.15
CA ARG A 93 -8.21 -8.66 -24.35
C ARG A 93 -7.42 -8.31 -25.61
N LYS A 94 -6.94 -9.33 -26.32
CA LYS A 94 -7.17 -9.48 -27.76
C LYS A 94 -7.13 -10.97 -28.10
#